data_AF-J3QLR6-F1
#
_entry.id   AF-J3QLR6-F1
#
_cell.length_a   1.000
_cell.length_b   1.000
_cell.length_c   1.000
_cell.angle_alpha   90.00
_cell.angle_beta   90.00
_cell.angle_gamma   90.00
#
_symmetry.space_group_name_H-M   'P 1'
#
loop_
_entity.id
_entity.type
_entity.pdbx_description
1 polymer ?
#
loop_
_entity_poly.entity_id
_entity_poly.type
_entity_poly.pdbx_seq_one_letter_code
_entity_poly.pdbx_strand_id
1 'polypeptide(L)'
;NLTDLLYLDLSENRLESLPPQMRRLVHLQTLVLNGNPLLHAQLRQLPAMTALQTLHLRSTQRTQSNLPTSLEAKLAEDILNTMFDTSYSKQVINEGEEPENFFWVGIGAQKPYDDDAEYMKHTRLFRCSNEKGYFAVTEKCSDFCQDDLADDDIMLLDNGQEVYMWVGTQTSQVEIKLSLKACQV
;
A
#
# COMPACT_ATOMS: atom_id res chain seq x y z
N ASN A 1 -2.63 -29.93 22.34
CA ASN A 1 -3.81 -29.10 22.02
C ASN A 1 -3.49 -27.71 22.54
N LEU A 2 -3.08 -26.78 21.66
CA LEU A 2 -2.49 -25.48 22.05
C LEU A 2 -3.48 -24.32 21.81
N THR A 3 -4.78 -24.53 22.04
CA THR A 3 -5.83 -23.56 21.70
C THR A 3 -5.76 -22.27 22.51
N ASP A 4 -5.14 -22.31 23.69
CA ASP A 4 -5.09 -21.20 24.65
C ASP A 4 -3.78 -20.40 24.55
N LEU A 5 -3.01 -20.64 23.49
CA LEU A 5 -1.75 -19.95 23.28
C LEU A 5 -1.99 -18.47 23.00
N LEU A 6 -1.31 -17.59 23.75
CA LEU A 6 -1.38 -16.13 23.57
C LEU A 6 -0.24 -15.57 22.71
N TYR A 7 0.91 -16.22 22.71
CA TYR A 7 2.11 -15.78 22.02
C TYR A 7 2.74 -16.95 21.26
N LEU A 8 3.03 -16.74 19.97
CA LEU A 8 3.69 -17.72 19.11
C LEU A 8 4.79 -17.06 18.31
N ASP A 9 6.02 -17.50 18.51
CA ASP A 9 7.17 -17.11 17.71
C ASP A 9 7.61 -18.24 16.79
N LEU A 10 7.58 -17.97 15.49
CA LEU A 10 8.04 -18.84 14.41
C LEU A 10 9.07 -18.12 13.53
N SER A 11 9.70 -17.07 14.05
CA SER A 11 10.71 -16.30 13.32
C SER A 11 11.93 -17.13 12.94
N GLU A 12 12.65 -16.67 11.91
CA GLU A 12 13.90 -17.26 11.43
C GLU A 12 13.77 -18.75 11.04
N ASN A 13 12.63 -19.10 10.46
CA ASN A 13 12.38 -20.42 9.89
C ASN A 13 12.33 -20.35 8.35
N ARG A 14 12.08 -21.50 7.72
CA ARG A 14 11.94 -21.63 6.27
C ARG A 14 10.48 -21.85 5.87
N LEU A 15 9.55 -21.20 6.58
CA LEU A 15 8.12 -21.38 6.31
C LEU A 15 7.74 -20.67 5.02
N GLU A 16 7.29 -21.45 4.04
CA GLU A 16 6.66 -20.95 2.81
C GLU A 16 5.13 -20.84 2.96
N SER A 17 4.56 -21.49 3.99
CA SER A 17 3.13 -21.42 4.31
C SER A 17 2.87 -21.69 5.79
N LEU A 18 1.66 -21.33 6.25
CA LEU A 18 1.19 -21.68 7.60
C LEU A 18 0.27 -22.92 7.55
N PRO A 19 0.44 -23.89 8.46
CA PRO A 19 -0.41 -25.08 8.49
C PRO A 19 -1.88 -24.73 8.80
N PRO A 20 -2.87 -25.42 8.17
CA PRO A 20 -4.30 -25.15 8.35
C PRO A 20 -4.77 -25.19 9.82
N GLN A 21 -4.14 -26.01 10.64
CA GLN A 21 -4.47 -26.24 12.05
C GLN A 21 -4.25 -24.98 12.90
N MET A 22 -3.45 -24.01 12.44
CA MET A 22 -3.26 -22.71 13.11
C MET A 22 -4.57 -21.90 13.22
N ARG A 23 -5.60 -22.22 12.43
CA ARG A 23 -6.96 -21.66 12.59
C ARG A 23 -7.57 -21.90 13.98
N ARG A 24 -7.04 -22.86 14.74
CA ARG A 24 -7.53 -23.19 16.09
C ARG A 24 -6.98 -22.27 17.17
N LEU A 25 -6.01 -21.42 16.85
CA LEU A 25 -5.36 -20.49 17.78
C LEU A 25 -6.18 -19.21 17.91
N VAL A 26 -7.46 -19.34 18.24
CA VAL A 26 -8.42 -18.22 18.28
C VAL A 26 -8.11 -17.20 19.38
N HIS A 27 -7.35 -17.62 20.40
CA HIS A 27 -6.91 -16.78 21.52
C HIS A 27 -5.52 -16.16 21.34
N LEU A 28 -4.85 -16.40 20.20
CA LEU A 28 -3.51 -15.90 19.96
C LEU A 28 -3.51 -14.39 19.80
N GLN A 29 -2.68 -13.70 20.59
CA GLN A 29 -2.56 -12.24 20.60
C GLN A 29 -1.33 -11.77 19.82
N THR A 30 -0.23 -12.52 19.87
CA THR A 30 1.01 -12.18 19.16
C THR A 30 1.49 -13.34 18.32
N LEU A 31 1.72 -13.06 17.03
CA LEU A 31 2.31 -14.00 16.07
C LEU A 31 3.54 -13.36 15.43
N VAL A 32 4.70 -13.98 15.61
CA VAL A 32 5.98 -13.53 15.03
C VAL A 32 6.38 -14.47 13.90
N LEU A 33 6.48 -13.94 12.68
CA LEU A 33 6.82 -14.69 11.46
C LEU A 33 8.05 -14.13 10.74
N ASN A 34 8.80 -13.23 11.39
CA ASN A 34 9.95 -12.56 10.79
C ASN A 34 10.94 -13.55 10.14
N GLY A 35 11.54 -13.18 9.02
CA GLY A 35 12.60 -13.98 8.38
C GLY A 35 12.13 -15.27 7.70
N ASN A 36 10.83 -15.45 7.43
CA ASN A 36 10.30 -16.60 6.69
C ASN A 36 9.94 -16.26 5.23
N PRO A 37 10.23 -17.11 4.24
CA PRO A 37 9.94 -16.85 2.81
C PRO A 37 8.45 -16.98 2.45
N LEU A 38 7.59 -16.13 3.01
CA LEU A 38 6.13 -16.22 2.89
C LEU A 38 5.55 -15.52 1.65
N LEU A 39 6.37 -15.20 0.63
CA LEU A 39 5.98 -14.46 -0.57
C LEU A 39 4.65 -14.96 -1.20
N HIS A 40 4.49 -16.27 -1.29
CA HIS A 40 3.32 -16.92 -1.90
C HIS A 40 2.28 -17.41 -0.88
N ALA A 41 2.49 -17.14 0.41
CA ALA A 41 1.62 -17.65 1.47
C ALA A 41 0.29 -16.89 1.50
N GLN A 42 -0.81 -17.60 1.28
CA GLN A 42 -2.16 -17.01 1.29
C GLN A 42 -2.64 -16.57 2.69
N LEU A 43 -1.97 -16.99 3.77
CA LEU A 43 -2.29 -16.65 5.17
C LEU A 43 -3.77 -16.76 5.55
N ARG A 44 -4.50 -17.74 4.99
CA ARG A 44 -5.93 -18.01 5.24
C ARG A 44 -6.26 -18.40 6.69
N GLN A 45 -5.26 -18.44 7.56
CA GLN A 45 -5.38 -18.74 8.98
C GLN A 45 -5.55 -17.46 9.82
N LEU A 46 -5.02 -16.32 9.37
CA LEU A 46 -5.05 -15.07 10.13
C LEU A 46 -6.48 -14.60 10.46
N PRO A 47 -7.48 -14.67 9.55
CA PRO A 47 -8.84 -14.24 9.90
C PRO A 47 -9.49 -15.06 11.03
N ALA A 48 -9.02 -16.28 11.29
CA ALA A 48 -9.53 -17.10 12.38
C ALA A 48 -8.92 -16.74 13.75
N MET A 49 -7.80 -16.01 13.78
CA MET A 49 -7.13 -15.56 15.00
C MET A 49 -7.77 -14.25 15.47
N THR A 50 -9.01 -14.32 15.96
CA THR A 50 -9.81 -13.13 16.28
C THR A 50 -9.25 -12.28 17.41
N ALA A 51 -8.38 -12.84 18.26
CA ALA A 51 -7.69 -12.12 19.32
C ALA A 51 -6.34 -11.53 18.91
N LEU A 52 -5.91 -11.67 17.65
CA LEU A 52 -4.59 -11.27 17.20
C LEU A 52 -4.44 -9.74 17.18
N GLN A 53 -3.51 -9.24 17.98
CA GLN A 53 -3.22 -7.81 18.14
C GLN A 53 -1.89 -7.41 17.48
N THR A 54 -0.96 -8.36 17.40
CA THR A 54 0.39 -8.09 16.91
C THR A 54 0.84 -9.17 15.94
N LEU A 55 1.15 -8.77 14.72
CA LEU A 55 1.64 -9.63 13.66
C LEU A 55 2.96 -9.07 13.12
N HIS A 56 4.06 -9.80 13.32
CA HIS A 56 5.36 -9.41 12.78
C HIS A 56 5.66 -10.17 11.48
N LEU A 57 5.80 -9.43 10.38
CA LEU A 57 6.07 -9.96 9.03
C LEU A 57 7.36 -9.39 8.42
N ARG A 58 8.29 -8.89 9.25
CA ARG A 58 9.54 -8.30 8.75
C ARG A 58 10.36 -9.34 7.98
N SER A 59 10.95 -8.92 6.86
CA SER A 59 11.80 -9.79 6.03
C SER A 59 11.10 -11.07 5.56
N THR A 60 9.78 -11.03 5.36
CA THR A 60 9.01 -12.20 4.90
C THR A 60 8.83 -12.27 3.38
N GLN A 61 9.50 -11.36 2.65
CA GLN A 61 9.32 -11.14 1.21
C GLN A 61 7.88 -10.72 0.84
N ARG A 62 7.07 -10.35 1.84
CA ARG A 62 5.74 -9.79 1.63
C ARG A 62 5.84 -8.34 1.17
N THR A 63 4.99 -8.00 0.23
CA THR A 63 4.79 -6.67 -0.35
C THR A 63 3.32 -6.31 -0.17
N GLN A 64 2.99 -5.03 -0.32
CA GLN A 64 1.59 -4.58 -0.30
C GLN A 64 0.73 -5.38 -1.30
N SER A 65 1.27 -5.64 -2.49
CA SER A 65 0.61 -6.41 -3.55
C SER A 65 0.35 -7.89 -3.26
N ASN A 66 0.86 -8.46 -2.16
CA ASN A 66 0.66 -9.86 -1.81
C ASN A 66 0.17 -10.08 -0.38
N LEU A 67 -0.16 -9.02 0.36
CA LEU A 67 -0.89 -9.12 1.63
C LEU A 67 -2.35 -9.53 1.36
N PRO A 68 -2.99 -10.30 2.27
CA PRO A 68 -4.36 -10.72 2.04
C PRO A 68 -5.28 -9.50 2.18
N THR A 69 -6.12 -9.24 1.18
CA THR A 69 -7.11 -8.14 1.16
C THR A 69 -8.02 -8.15 2.40
N SER A 70 -8.26 -9.33 2.99
CA SER A 70 -9.01 -9.46 4.25
C SER A 70 -8.36 -8.78 5.44
N LEU A 71 -7.03 -8.56 5.42
CA LEU A 71 -6.32 -7.82 6.45
C LEU A 71 -6.52 -6.30 6.29
N GLU A 72 -6.56 -5.79 5.07
CA GLU A 72 -6.89 -4.38 4.79
C GLU A 72 -8.33 -4.07 5.17
N ALA A 73 -9.27 -4.95 4.81
CA ALA A 73 -10.67 -4.83 5.23
C ALA A 73 -10.81 -4.83 6.75
N LYS A 74 -10.03 -5.67 7.46
CA LYS A 74 -10.04 -5.70 8.92
C LYS A 74 -9.47 -4.42 9.55
N LEU A 75 -8.37 -3.91 9.00
CA LEU A 75 -7.81 -2.62 9.44
C LEU A 75 -8.80 -1.48 9.21
N ALA A 76 -9.48 -1.45 8.06
CA ALA A 76 -10.52 -0.47 7.77
C ALA A 76 -11.70 -0.58 8.75
N GLU A 77 -12.10 -1.81 9.12
CA GLU A 77 -13.12 -2.04 10.15
C GLU A 77 -12.68 -1.52 11.53
N ASP A 78 -11.43 -1.73 11.92
CA ASP A 78 -10.91 -1.25 13.21
C ASP A 78 -10.82 0.28 13.26
N ILE A 79 -10.43 0.92 12.14
CA ILE A 79 -10.48 2.39 11.98
C ILE A 79 -11.93 2.87 12.10
N LEU A 80 -12.87 2.23 11.40
CA LEU A 80 -14.30 2.55 11.43
C LEU A 80 -14.87 2.44 12.85
N ASN A 81 -14.47 1.42 13.61
CA ASN A 81 -14.87 1.22 15.00
C ASN A 81 -14.30 2.27 15.96
N THR A 82 -13.14 2.83 15.62
CA THR A 82 -12.50 3.89 16.41
C THR A 82 -13.12 5.26 16.12
N MET A 83 -13.44 5.52 14.85
CA MET A 83 -13.97 6.82 14.40
C MET A 83 -15.48 6.96 14.64
N PHE A 84 -16.24 5.86 14.56
CA PHE A 84 -17.70 5.89 14.62
C PHE A 84 -18.23 4.95 15.70
N ASP A 85 -19.09 5.51 16.56
CA ASP A 85 -19.79 4.76 17.59
C ASP A 85 -20.85 3.80 17.00
N THR A 86 -21.61 3.14 17.87
CA THR A 86 -22.62 2.16 17.47
C THR A 86 -23.88 2.77 16.86
N SER A 87 -24.02 4.09 16.80
CA SER A 87 -25.17 4.76 16.17
C SER A 87 -25.09 4.74 14.64
N TYR A 88 -23.92 4.50 14.07
CA TYR A 88 -23.69 4.41 12.64
C TYR A 88 -23.83 2.96 12.14
N SER A 89 -24.55 2.78 11.03
CA SER A 89 -24.59 1.49 10.32
C SER A 89 -23.27 1.24 9.61
N LYS A 90 -22.67 0.07 9.83
CA LYS A 90 -21.40 -0.36 9.24
C LYS A 90 -21.69 -1.41 8.17
N GLN A 91 -21.27 -1.16 6.94
CA GLN A 91 -21.49 -2.07 5.81
C GLN A 91 -20.19 -2.27 5.05
N VAL A 92 -19.82 -3.53 4.80
CA VAL A 92 -18.72 -3.90 3.90
C VAL A 92 -19.29 -4.03 2.49
N ILE A 93 -18.65 -3.38 1.54
CA ILE A 93 -19.04 -3.35 0.13
C ILE A 93 -17.83 -3.80 -0.69
N ASN A 94 -18.05 -4.73 -1.63
CA ASN A 94 -17.01 -5.14 -2.56
C ASN A 94 -17.00 -4.20 -3.77
N GLU A 95 -15.82 -4.03 -4.37
CA GLU A 95 -15.67 -3.29 -5.62
C GLU A 95 -16.55 -3.88 -6.73
N GLY A 96 -17.28 -3.03 -7.43
CA GLY A 96 -18.26 -3.40 -8.46
C GLY A 96 -19.65 -3.80 -7.93
N GLU A 97 -19.83 -3.92 -6.61
CA GLU A 97 -21.13 -4.16 -5.96
C GLU A 97 -21.65 -2.92 -5.23
N GLU A 98 -21.17 -1.72 -5.58
CA GLU A 98 -21.54 -0.49 -4.88
C GLU A 98 -23.00 -0.09 -5.16
N PRO A 99 -23.81 0.21 -4.12
CA PRO A 99 -25.17 0.69 -4.31
C PRO A 99 -25.20 2.05 -5.02
N GLU A 100 -25.83 2.11 -6.20
CA GLU A 100 -25.96 3.34 -7.01
C GLU A 100 -26.54 4.53 -6.24
N ASN A 101 -27.52 4.26 -5.37
CA ASN A 101 -28.30 5.28 -4.68
C ASN A 101 -27.66 5.81 -3.39
N PHE A 102 -26.53 5.26 -2.95
CA PHE A 102 -25.90 5.65 -1.69
C PHE A 102 -24.42 5.94 -1.84
N PHE A 103 -23.64 5.00 -2.37
CA PHE A 103 -22.19 5.14 -2.42
C PHE A 103 -21.78 6.24 -3.41
N TRP A 104 -22.16 6.09 -4.69
CA TRP A 104 -21.79 7.04 -5.74
C TRP A 104 -22.42 8.42 -5.55
N VAL A 105 -23.65 8.49 -5.03
CA VAL A 105 -24.28 9.76 -4.65
C VAL A 105 -23.54 10.41 -3.47
N GLY A 106 -23.15 9.62 -2.47
CA GLY A 106 -22.44 10.10 -1.28
C GLY A 106 -21.08 10.72 -1.58
N ILE A 107 -20.37 10.22 -2.60
CA ILE A 107 -19.09 10.79 -3.07
C ILE A 107 -19.25 11.75 -4.27
N GLY A 108 -20.48 12.12 -4.60
CA GLY A 108 -20.83 13.14 -5.59
C GLY A 108 -21.20 12.62 -6.98
N ALA A 109 -20.50 11.61 -7.49
CA ALA A 109 -20.86 10.82 -8.68
C ALA A 109 -19.83 9.72 -8.90
N GLN A 110 -20.20 8.69 -9.68
CA GLN A 110 -19.22 7.76 -10.25
C GLN A 110 -18.35 8.47 -11.28
N LYS A 111 -17.04 8.34 -11.14
CA LYS A 111 -16.02 8.84 -12.06
C LYS A 111 -15.07 7.71 -12.44
N PRO A 112 -14.32 7.82 -13.55
CA PRO A 112 -13.23 6.91 -13.82
C PRO A 112 -12.23 6.91 -12.65
N TYR A 113 -11.79 5.72 -12.25
CA TYR A 113 -10.78 5.47 -11.23
C TYR A 113 -9.93 4.28 -11.67
N ASP A 114 -8.76 4.10 -11.06
CA ASP A 114 -7.88 2.96 -11.34
C ASP A 114 -8.42 1.69 -10.66
N ASP A 115 -8.66 0.63 -11.43
CA ASP A 115 -9.19 -0.66 -10.99
C ASP A 115 -8.07 -1.71 -10.75
N ASP A 116 -6.81 -1.33 -11.00
CA ASP A 116 -5.64 -2.11 -10.65
C ASP A 116 -4.49 -1.23 -10.12
N ALA A 117 -3.47 -1.90 -9.55
CA ALA A 117 -2.27 -1.25 -9.02
C ALA A 117 -1.00 -1.72 -9.72
N GLU A 118 -1.08 -2.16 -10.98
CA GLU A 118 0.08 -2.65 -11.73
C GLU A 118 1.13 -1.55 -11.95
N TYR A 119 0.70 -0.29 -12.09
CA TYR A 119 1.58 0.86 -12.17
C TYR A 119 2.62 0.88 -11.04
N MET A 120 2.25 0.49 -9.81
CA MET A 120 3.16 0.50 -8.65
C MET A 120 4.41 -0.37 -8.84
N LYS A 121 4.35 -1.41 -9.70
CA LYS A 121 5.52 -2.26 -9.98
C LYS A 121 6.59 -1.56 -10.80
N HIS A 122 6.19 -0.57 -11.58
CA HIS A 122 7.03 0.13 -12.55
C HIS A 122 7.24 1.59 -12.18
N THR A 123 6.49 2.11 -11.20
CA THR A 123 6.47 3.54 -10.90
C THR A 123 7.79 4.03 -10.33
N ARG A 124 8.35 5.05 -10.97
CA ARG A 124 9.58 5.73 -10.57
C ARG A 124 9.36 7.24 -10.63
N LEU A 125 9.85 7.93 -9.61
CA LEU A 125 9.77 9.39 -9.53
C LEU A 125 11.18 9.98 -9.61
N PHE A 126 11.37 10.97 -10.48
CA PHE A 126 12.63 11.69 -10.63
C PHE A 126 12.43 13.18 -10.37
N ARG A 127 13.39 13.80 -9.70
CA ARG A 127 13.51 15.26 -9.53
C ARG A 127 14.51 15.80 -10.54
N CYS A 128 14.08 16.77 -11.33
CA CYS A 128 14.88 17.53 -12.29
C CYS A 128 15.09 18.94 -11.73
N SER A 129 16.32 19.28 -11.36
CA SER A 129 16.64 20.53 -10.67
C SER A 129 17.99 21.10 -11.11
N ASN A 130 18.15 22.42 -10.99
CA ASN A 130 19.43 23.10 -11.18
C ASN A 130 20.09 23.60 -9.87
N GLU A 131 19.55 23.26 -8.70
CA GLU A 131 19.97 23.78 -7.38
C GLU A 131 21.48 23.63 -7.12
N LYS A 132 22.12 22.61 -7.69
CA LYS A 132 23.56 22.34 -7.59
C LYS A 132 24.44 23.23 -8.49
N GLY A 133 23.85 24.22 -9.16
CA GLY A 133 24.50 25.06 -10.17
C GLY A 133 24.58 24.43 -11.57
N TYR A 134 24.04 23.22 -11.74
CA TYR A 134 23.92 22.53 -13.01
C TYR A 134 22.66 21.68 -13.01
N PHE A 135 22.09 21.43 -14.19
CA PHE A 135 20.90 20.59 -14.33
C PHE A 135 21.22 19.13 -14.02
N ALA A 136 20.48 18.55 -13.09
CA ALA A 136 20.62 17.17 -12.66
C ALA A 136 19.25 16.50 -12.56
N VAL A 137 19.22 15.22 -12.93
CA VAL A 137 18.07 14.33 -12.73
C VAL A 137 18.43 13.33 -11.64
N THR A 138 17.61 13.23 -10.60
CA THR A 138 17.83 12.35 -9.46
C THR A 138 16.58 11.55 -9.15
N GLU A 139 16.71 10.24 -9.00
CA GLU A 139 15.60 9.36 -8.63
C GLU A 139 15.28 9.50 -7.14
N LYS A 140 13.97 9.53 -6.82
CA LYS A 140 13.43 9.49 -5.46
C LYS A 140 13.23 8.04 -5.01
N CYS A 141 13.16 7.83 -3.69
CA CYS A 141 12.88 6.53 -3.12
C CYS A 141 11.50 6.02 -3.57
N SER A 142 11.32 4.70 -3.65
CA SER A 142 10.09 4.06 -4.17
C SER A 142 8.83 4.30 -3.31
N ASP A 143 8.98 4.86 -2.12
CA ASP A 143 7.93 5.21 -1.16
C ASP A 143 7.57 6.71 -1.21
N PHE A 144 7.76 7.35 -2.36
CA PHE A 144 7.44 8.77 -2.56
C PHE A 144 5.95 9.08 -2.34
N CYS A 145 5.67 10.29 -1.92
CA CYS A 145 4.32 10.80 -1.69
C CYS A 145 4.11 12.19 -2.29
N GLN A 146 2.94 12.80 -2.07
CA GLN A 146 2.65 14.13 -2.60
C GLN A 146 3.64 15.20 -2.08
N ASP A 147 4.15 15.06 -0.85
CA ASP A 147 5.11 16.01 -0.27
C ASP A 147 6.48 15.99 -0.98
N ASP A 148 6.77 14.96 -1.79
CA ASP A 148 7.98 14.90 -2.61
C ASP A 148 7.89 15.76 -3.89
N LEU A 149 6.72 16.32 -4.20
CA LEU A 149 6.50 17.22 -5.33
C LEU A 149 6.93 18.64 -4.97
N ALA A 150 8.18 18.98 -5.27
CA ALA A 150 8.80 20.24 -4.90
C ALA A 150 8.34 21.40 -5.80
N ASP A 151 7.67 22.42 -5.23
CA ASP A 151 7.12 23.56 -5.98
C ASP A 151 8.12 24.36 -6.81
N ASP A 152 9.42 24.29 -6.49
CA ASP A 152 10.52 24.95 -7.18
C ASP A 152 11.19 24.10 -8.27
N ASP A 153 10.77 22.85 -8.46
CA ASP A 153 11.39 21.91 -9.39
C ASP A 153 10.40 21.19 -10.31
N ILE A 154 10.96 20.39 -11.22
CA ILE A 154 10.21 19.51 -12.11
C ILE A 154 10.32 18.08 -11.62
N MET A 155 9.19 17.39 -11.58
CA MET A 155 9.12 15.99 -11.22
C MET A 155 8.68 15.16 -12.42
N LEU A 156 9.40 14.08 -12.72
CA LEU A 156 9.06 13.12 -13.76
C LEU A 156 8.56 11.84 -13.11
N LEU A 157 7.33 11.45 -13.40
CA LEU A 157 6.72 10.22 -12.93
C LEU A 157 6.59 9.25 -14.10
N ASP A 158 7.40 8.21 -14.11
CA ASP A 158 7.34 7.12 -15.09
C ASP A 158 6.57 5.96 -14.46
N ASN A 159 5.41 5.59 -15.01
CA ASN A 159 4.59 4.48 -14.53
C ASN A 159 4.78 3.18 -15.34
N GLY A 160 5.74 3.15 -16.27
CA GLY A 160 6.02 2.05 -17.19
C GLY A 160 5.20 2.04 -18.48
N GLN A 161 4.12 2.84 -18.57
CA GLN A 161 3.33 3.03 -19.79
C GLN A 161 3.45 4.47 -20.32
N GLU A 162 3.40 5.45 -19.42
CA GLU A 162 3.45 6.87 -19.69
C GLU A 162 4.44 7.56 -18.73
N VAL A 163 5.01 8.67 -19.21
CA VAL A 163 5.85 9.55 -18.39
C VAL A 163 5.11 10.87 -18.21
N TYR A 164 4.73 11.17 -16.96
CA TYR A 164 4.14 12.44 -16.58
C TYR A 164 5.21 13.43 -16.15
N MET A 165 5.07 14.68 -16.58
CA MET A 165 5.90 15.78 -16.12
C MET A 165 5.06 16.72 -15.27
N TRP A 166 5.31 16.70 -13.96
CA TRP A 166 4.76 17.67 -13.03
C TRP A 166 5.69 18.89 -12.96
N VAL A 167 5.12 20.07 -13.14
CA VAL A 167 5.85 21.34 -13.19
C VAL A 167 5.50 22.14 -11.95
N GLY A 168 6.48 22.32 -11.06
CA GLY A 168 6.34 23.15 -9.88
C GLY A 168 5.97 24.59 -10.21
N THR A 169 5.22 25.23 -9.33
CA THR A 169 4.70 26.59 -9.54
C THR A 169 5.79 27.66 -9.61
N GLN A 170 6.98 27.38 -9.10
CA GLN A 170 8.13 28.30 -9.01
C GLN A 170 9.28 27.92 -9.95
N THR A 171 9.07 26.94 -10.84
CA THR A 171 10.14 26.43 -11.72
C THR A 171 10.51 27.40 -12.85
N SER A 172 11.76 27.37 -13.29
CA SER A 172 12.23 28.21 -14.41
C SER A 172 11.92 27.62 -15.80
N GLN A 173 11.79 28.49 -16.81
CA GLN A 173 11.65 28.06 -18.22
C GLN A 173 12.85 27.23 -18.73
N VAL A 174 14.03 27.43 -18.14
CA VAL A 174 15.24 26.67 -18.48
C VAL A 174 15.10 25.23 -17.99
N GLU A 175 14.63 25.02 -16.77
CA GLU A 175 14.38 23.69 -16.21
C GLU A 175 13.30 22.94 -16.99
N ILE A 176 12.22 23.62 -17.39
CA ILE A 176 11.17 23.03 -18.23
C ILE A 176 11.75 22.50 -19.54
N LYS A 177 12.56 23.32 -20.22
CA LYS A 177 13.16 22.94 -21.50
C LYS A 177 14.17 21.79 -21.35
N LEU A 178 14.94 21.77 -20.28
CA LEU A 178 15.92 20.72 -20.02
C LEU A 178 15.25 19.41 -19.61
N SER A 179 14.20 19.47 -18.80
CA SER A 179 13.43 18.31 -18.37
C SER A 179 12.68 17.67 -19.53
N LEU A 180 12.05 18.47 -20.39
CA LEU A 180 11.43 17.96 -21.62
C LEU A 180 12.42 17.23 -22.52
N LYS A 181 13.66 17.71 -22.61
CA LYS A 181 14.72 16.99 -23.33
C LYS A 181 15.11 15.70 -22.62
N ALA A 182 15.19 15.71 -21.30
CA ALA A 182 15.50 14.52 -20.51
C ALA A 182 14.45 13.42 -20.69
N CYS A 183 13.16 13.77 -20.82
CA CYS A 183 12.08 12.80 -21.07
C CYS A 183 12.11 12.14 -22.46
N GLN A 184 12.83 12.70 -23.42
CA GLN A 184 12.85 12.24 -24.82
C GLN A 184 13.95 11.20 -25.12
N VAL A 185 14.81 10.91 -24.14
CA VAL A 185 15.99 10.02 -24.29
C VAL A 185 15.72 8.70 -23.61
#